data_AF-A0A3S1CB49-F1
#
_entry.id   AF-A0A3S1CB49-F1
#
_cell.length_a   1.000
_cell.length_b   1.000
_cell.length_c   1.000
_cell.angle_alpha   90.00
_cell.angle_beta   90.00
_cell.angle_gamma   90.00
#
_symmetry.space_group_name_H-M   'P 1'
#
loop_
_entity.id
_entity.type
_entity.pdbx_description
1 polymer ?
#
loop_
_entity_poly.entity_id
_entity_poly.type
_entity_poly.pdbx_seq_one_letter_code
_entity_poly.pdbx_strand_id
1 'polypeptide(L)'
;MRITFEVDNDSQTDITSTDVVDEHSVGSWKHLLATAVLVGSIVVAPISNWLDSLVVVQQVRSVVYPQFEQPVNNSLASRVYQAMRRKGYKVFTNEGEVNIIYLRGAEFDGKSNGNAINEWSDRRLVLMFRNGQPTIAGNWAATVKPGLPAIRNPLGKAGAAFIEPGQYKAWRVDIHNGIFGRSEEGLVQVAPVNFRRDVNRNGKVDSEPIQSGIIGLNQHSGSDQLKVDRASYACLAAQSQSGHLYKFMPLVKADPRYRRNRAFVFTTTILDARDL
;
A
#
# COMPACT_ATOMS: atom_id res chain seq x y z
N MET A 1 -25.57 -65.90 8.88
CA MET A 1 -25.51 -66.08 10.34
C MET A 1 -26.83 -65.57 10.91
N ARG A 2 -27.55 -66.43 11.61
CA ARG A 2 -28.94 -66.31 12.08
C ARG A 2 -28.88 -66.02 13.59
N ILE A 3 -29.37 -64.85 14.03
CA ILE A 3 -30.57 -64.57 14.86
C ILE A 3 -30.49 -65.02 16.33
N THR A 4 -30.90 -64.13 17.25
CA THR A 4 -31.93 -64.29 18.34
C THR A 4 -31.67 -63.27 19.48
N PHE A 5 -32.61 -62.63 20.21
CA PHE A 5 -34.04 -62.25 20.13
C PHE A 5 -34.37 -61.35 21.36
N GLU A 6 -35.45 -60.55 21.26
CA GLU A 6 -36.38 -60.03 22.31
C GLU A 6 -35.85 -59.08 23.43
N VAL A 7 -36.62 -58.10 23.95
CA VAL A 7 -37.97 -58.25 24.54
C VAL A 7 -38.83 -56.97 24.50
N ASP A 8 -40.13 -57.23 24.33
CA ASP A 8 -41.35 -56.63 24.90
C ASP A 8 -41.90 -55.23 24.60
N ASN A 9 -43.20 -55.31 24.33
CA ASN A 9 -44.22 -54.33 24.06
C ASN A 9 -44.97 -54.11 25.38
N ASP A 10 -45.11 -52.88 25.87
CA ASP A 10 -46.26 -52.56 26.71
C ASP A 10 -46.80 -51.16 26.41
N SER A 11 -48.08 -51.07 26.64
CA SER A 11 -49.08 -50.20 26.06
C SER A 11 -49.39 -48.97 26.91
N GLN A 12 -50.12 -48.03 26.30
CA GLN A 12 -50.88 -46.91 26.90
C GLN A 12 -50.09 -45.67 27.39
N THR A 13 -50.53 -44.42 27.24
CA THR A 13 -51.56 -43.67 26.47
C THR A 13 -51.31 -42.21 26.83
N ASP A 14 -51.29 -41.29 25.85
CA ASP A 14 -51.97 -39.98 25.85
C ASP A 14 -51.49 -39.18 24.61
N ILE A 15 -52.19 -39.27 23.47
CA ILE A 15 -53.35 -38.49 23.01
C ILE A 15 -53.03 -36.99 22.80
N THR A 16 -53.41 -36.53 21.60
CA THR A 16 -53.47 -35.16 21.03
C THR A 16 -52.19 -34.70 20.32
N SER A 17 -52.21 -34.16 19.09
CA SER A 17 -53.27 -33.85 18.15
C SER A 17 -52.63 -33.65 16.76
N THR A 18 -53.41 -33.99 15.74
CA THR A 18 -53.22 -33.77 14.30
C THR A 18 -52.78 -32.36 13.90
N ASP A 19 -51.95 -32.34 12.85
CA ASP A 19 -51.93 -31.44 11.68
C ASP A 19 -52.64 -30.09 11.80
N VAL A 20 -51.87 -29.00 11.68
CA VAL A 20 -52.28 -27.82 10.90
C VAL A 20 -51.04 -27.26 10.19
N VAL A 21 -51.11 -27.20 8.87
CA VAL A 21 -50.23 -26.40 8.02
C VAL A 21 -50.40 -24.94 8.44
N ASP A 22 -49.38 -24.35 9.08
CA ASP A 22 -49.45 -22.95 9.50
C ASP A 22 -48.74 -22.03 8.49
N GLU A 23 -49.58 -21.24 7.85
CA GLU A 23 -49.33 -20.36 6.72
C GLU A 23 -48.87 -18.98 7.23
N HIS A 24 -47.65 -18.85 7.78
CA HIS A 24 -47.14 -17.53 8.20
C HIS A 24 -45.65 -17.31 7.94
N SER A 25 -45.26 -17.29 6.66
CA SER A 25 -43.99 -16.73 6.17
C SER A 25 -44.15 -15.24 5.79
N VAL A 26 -44.45 -14.38 6.76
CA VAL A 26 -44.59 -12.91 6.53
C VAL A 26 -43.35 -12.12 6.99
N GLY A 27 -42.26 -12.81 7.36
CA GLY A 27 -41.05 -12.17 7.88
C GLY A 27 -39.82 -12.16 6.96
N SER A 28 -39.71 -13.08 6.01
CA SER A 28 -38.43 -13.40 5.35
C SER A 28 -37.88 -12.28 4.45
N TRP A 29 -38.76 -11.55 3.74
CA TRP A 29 -38.33 -10.55 2.76
C TRP A 29 -37.89 -9.24 3.40
N LYS A 30 -38.38 -8.92 4.60
CA LYS A 30 -37.97 -7.71 5.36
C LYS A 30 -36.50 -7.82 5.77
N HIS A 31 -36.05 -9.02 6.14
CA HIS A 31 -34.64 -9.26 6.48
C HIS A 31 -33.74 -9.21 5.24
N LEU A 32 -34.19 -9.75 4.10
CA LEU A 32 -33.46 -9.65 2.84
C LEU A 32 -33.33 -8.20 2.34
N LEU A 33 -34.42 -7.42 2.39
CA LEU A 33 -34.40 -5.99 2.06
C LEU A 33 -33.54 -5.18 3.03
N ALA A 34 -33.65 -5.42 4.34
CA ALA A 34 -32.82 -4.75 5.33
C ALA A 34 -31.33 -5.07 5.11
N THR A 35 -30.99 -6.30 4.77
CA THR A 35 -29.61 -6.73 4.48
C THR A 35 -29.10 -6.11 3.19
N ALA A 36 -29.91 -6.07 2.13
CA ALA A 36 -29.55 -5.45 0.86
C ALA A 36 -29.35 -3.93 0.99
N VAL A 37 -30.17 -3.24 1.81
CA VAL A 37 -30.01 -1.82 2.12
C VAL A 37 -28.73 -1.56 2.92
N LEU A 38 -28.42 -2.42 3.90
CA LEU A 38 -27.21 -2.30 4.72
C LEU A 38 -25.93 -2.56 3.91
N VAL A 39 -25.96 -3.50 2.97
CA VAL A 39 -24.85 -3.74 2.03
C VAL A 39 -24.74 -2.59 1.03
N GLY A 40 -25.87 -2.10 0.50
CA GLY A 40 -25.90 -0.96 -0.41
C GLY A 40 -25.31 0.31 0.22
N SER A 41 -25.60 0.57 1.50
CA SER A 41 -25.08 1.73 2.22
C SER A 41 -23.59 1.65 2.57
N ILE A 42 -22.99 0.45 2.53
CA ILE A 42 -21.55 0.24 2.68
C ILE A 42 -20.81 0.40 1.33
N VAL A 43 -21.42 -0.04 0.22
CA VAL A 43 -20.74 -0.15 -1.09
C VAL A 43 -20.95 1.11 -1.96
N VAL A 44 -22.01 1.88 -1.71
CA VAL A 44 -22.32 3.10 -2.44
C VAL A 44 -21.67 4.30 -1.74
N ALA A 45 -20.56 4.79 -2.30
CA ALA A 45 -19.74 5.85 -1.72
C ALA A 45 -20.53 7.10 -1.23
N PRO A 46 -21.55 7.60 -1.96
CA PRO A 46 -22.39 8.69 -1.44
C PRO A 46 -23.10 8.37 -0.11
N ILE A 47 -23.56 7.13 0.07
CA ILE A 47 -24.33 6.72 1.25
C ILE A 47 -23.39 6.38 2.40
N SER A 48 -22.25 5.73 2.13
CA SER A 48 -21.22 5.49 3.14
C SER A 48 -20.63 6.79 3.67
N ASN A 49 -20.42 7.78 2.79
CA ASN A 49 -19.93 9.10 3.18
C ASN A 49 -20.98 9.87 3.98
N TRP A 50 -22.25 9.71 3.66
CA TRP A 50 -23.34 10.32 4.43
C TRP A 50 -23.46 9.69 5.82
N LEU A 51 -23.43 8.36 5.93
CA LEU A 51 -23.42 7.64 7.22
C LEU A 51 -22.21 8.03 8.08
N ASP A 52 -21.04 8.18 7.47
CA ASP A 52 -19.82 8.64 8.14
C ASP A 52 -19.88 10.09 8.62
N SER A 53 -20.79 10.91 8.09
CA SER A 53 -21.03 12.28 8.53
C SER A 53 -22.02 12.40 9.70
N LEU A 54 -22.74 11.32 10.03
CA LEU A 54 -23.67 11.31 11.16
C LEU A 54 -22.91 11.40 12.50
N VAL A 55 -23.35 12.32 13.36
CA VAL A 55 -22.74 12.58 14.68
C VAL A 55 -22.69 11.32 15.55
N VAL A 56 -23.73 10.49 15.53
CA VAL A 56 -23.78 9.22 16.28
C VAL A 56 -22.71 8.24 15.79
N VAL A 57 -22.47 8.16 14.47
CA VAL A 57 -21.43 7.30 13.89
C VAL A 57 -20.05 7.81 14.28
N GLN A 58 -19.85 9.13 14.30
CA GLN A 58 -18.60 9.76 14.77
C GLN A 58 -18.35 9.52 16.27
N GLN A 59 -19.39 9.62 17.10
CA GLN A 59 -19.33 9.37 18.54
C GLN A 59 -19.06 7.90 18.88
N VAL A 60 -19.69 6.95 18.18
CA VAL A 60 -19.42 5.52 18.39
C VAL A 60 -18.02 5.17 17.88
N ARG A 61 -17.57 5.77 16.76
CA ARG A 61 -16.19 5.62 16.28
C ARG A 61 -15.16 6.10 17.29
N SER A 62 -15.37 7.23 17.98
CA SER A 62 -14.41 7.75 18.96
C SER A 62 -14.33 6.91 20.25
N VAL A 63 -15.39 6.14 20.57
CA VAL A 63 -15.42 5.21 21.71
C VAL A 63 -14.76 3.87 21.37
N VAL A 64 -15.00 3.34 20.16
CA VAL A 64 -14.45 2.03 19.71
C VAL A 64 -13.02 2.17 19.20
N TYR A 65 -12.71 3.29 18.56
CA TYR A 65 -11.37 3.70 18.18
C TYR A 65 -11.09 5.01 18.91
N PRO A 66 -10.45 4.99 20.08
CA PRO A 66 -9.97 6.24 20.66
C PRO A 66 -9.11 6.93 19.61
N GLN A 67 -9.64 8.01 19.04
CA GLN A 67 -8.81 8.98 18.37
C GLN A 67 -7.86 9.43 19.47
N PHE A 68 -6.62 9.00 19.39
CA PHE A 68 -5.56 9.86 19.87
C PHE A 68 -5.70 11.15 19.06
N GLU A 69 -6.46 12.10 19.60
CA GLU A 69 -6.34 13.51 19.26
C GLU A 69 -4.92 13.91 19.68
N GLN A 70 -3.95 13.49 18.88
CA GLN A 70 -2.66 14.11 18.90
C GLN A 70 -2.89 15.52 18.36
N PRO A 71 -2.34 16.57 19.00
CA PRO A 71 -2.36 17.91 18.42
C PRO A 71 -1.89 17.77 16.97
N VAL A 72 -2.53 18.50 16.04
CA VAL A 72 -2.17 18.47 14.62
C VAL A 72 -0.73 18.93 14.49
N ASN A 73 0.20 17.98 14.67
CA ASN A 73 1.60 18.20 14.50
C ASN A 73 1.78 18.25 13.00
N ASN A 74 1.82 19.45 12.42
CA ASN A 74 1.97 19.67 10.98
C ASN A 74 3.33 19.18 10.41
N SER A 75 4.09 18.41 11.19
CA SER A 75 5.22 17.62 10.74
C SER A 75 4.93 16.86 9.45
N LEU A 76 5.99 16.66 8.66
CA LEU A 76 5.94 15.83 7.46
C LEU A 76 5.45 14.41 7.77
N ALA A 77 5.83 13.83 8.91
CA ALA A 77 5.41 12.48 9.32
C ALA A 77 3.88 12.37 9.44
N SER A 78 3.26 13.34 10.11
CA SER A 78 1.80 13.37 10.26
C SER A 78 1.10 13.64 8.94
N ARG A 79 1.59 14.58 8.11
CA ARG A 79 1.00 14.82 6.78
C ARG A 79 1.06 13.59 5.88
N VAL A 80 2.20 12.90 5.84
CA VAL A 80 2.35 11.64 5.07
C VAL A 80 1.40 10.56 5.60
N TYR A 81 1.34 10.39 6.92
CA TYR A 81 0.41 9.44 7.54
C TYR A 81 -1.05 9.74 7.17
N GLN A 82 -1.48 11.00 7.29
CA GLN A 82 -2.84 11.43 6.93
C GLN A 82 -3.11 11.26 5.44
N ALA A 83 -2.15 11.56 4.56
CA ALA A 83 -2.29 11.34 3.13
C ALA A 83 -2.51 9.85 2.80
N MET A 84 -1.72 8.95 3.42
CA MET A 84 -1.92 7.50 3.26
C MET A 84 -3.30 7.06 3.76
N ARG A 85 -3.75 7.57 4.91
CA ARG A 85 -5.09 7.29 5.47
C ARG A 85 -6.20 7.76 4.54
N ARG A 86 -6.13 8.99 4.02
CA ARG A 86 -7.13 9.54 3.07
C ARG A 86 -7.23 8.73 1.79
N LYS A 87 -6.13 8.14 1.32
CA LYS A 87 -6.10 7.27 0.15
C LYS A 87 -6.47 5.81 0.42
N GLY A 88 -6.81 5.46 1.66
CA GLY A 88 -7.13 4.08 2.04
C GLY A 88 -5.92 3.13 1.98
N TYR A 89 -4.70 3.65 1.99
CA TYR A 89 -3.50 2.84 1.97
C TYR A 89 -3.26 2.18 3.33
N LYS A 90 -2.74 0.95 3.31
CA LYS A 90 -2.35 0.25 4.52
C LYS A 90 -1.16 0.96 5.16
N VAL A 91 -1.31 1.33 6.43
CA VAL A 91 -0.23 1.86 7.26
C VAL A 91 0.12 0.81 8.30
N PHE A 92 1.39 0.44 8.38
CA PHE A 92 1.92 -0.48 9.38
C PHE A 92 2.27 0.30 10.64
N THR A 93 1.58 0.02 11.75
CA THR A 93 1.67 0.79 13.00
C THR A 93 2.30 0.02 14.15
N ASN A 94 2.59 -1.27 13.97
CA ASN A 94 3.25 -2.05 15.00
C ASN A 94 4.69 -1.57 15.20
N GLU A 95 5.21 -1.73 16.41
CA GLU A 95 6.56 -1.33 16.74
C GLU A 95 7.60 -2.03 15.83
N GLY A 96 8.53 -1.23 15.30
CA GLY A 96 9.59 -1.71 14.41
C GLY A 96 9.15 -1.98 12.95
N GLU A 97 7.86 -1.99 12.63
CA GLU A 97 7.41 -2.15 11.24
C GLU A 97 7.69 -0.88 10.43
N VAL A 98 8.34 -1.05 9.27
CA VAL A 98 8.63 0.07 8.38
C VAL A 98 7.52 0.26 7.34
N ASN A 99 7.25 1.52 7.02
CA ASN A 99 6.52 1.93 5.83
C ASN A 99 7.51 2.64 4.90
N ILE A 100 7.74 2.08 3.71
CA ILE A 100 8.60 2.69 2.69
C ILE A 100 7.71 3.57 1.82
N ILE A 101 8.02 4.86 1.76
CA ILE A 101 7.24 5.83 0.98
C ILE A 101 8.19 6.59 0.06
N TYR A 102 7.78 6.79 -1.19
CA TYR A 102 8.34 7.81 -2.06
C TYR A 102 7.34 8.95 -2.20
N LEU A 103 7.81 10.18 -1.98
CA LEU A 103 7.04 11.40 -2.17
C LEU A 103 7.54 12.10 -3.42
N ARG A 104 6.76 12.03 -4.49
CA ARG A 104 7.08 12.53 -5.84
C ARG A 104 6.95 14.04 -5.90
N GLY A 105 7.98 14.70 -6.42
CA GLY A 105 8.05 16.14 -6.64
C GLY A 105 8.03 16.95 -5.36
N ALA A 106 8.82 16.54 -4.36
CA ALA A 106 8.83 17.13 -3.03
C ALA A 106 10.22 17.48 -2.50
N GLU A 107 10.28 18.60 -1.79
CA GLU A 107 11.42 19.03 -0.97
C GLU A 107 11.54 18.23 0.33
N PHE A 108 12.62 18.47 1.09
CA PHE A 108 12.87 17.80 2.38
C PHE A 108 11.69 17.96 3.37
N ASP A 109 11.00 19.10 3.35
CA ASP A 109 9.84 19.40 4.19
C ASP A 109 8.50 18.97 3.55
N GLY A 110 8.52 18.31 2.39
CA GLY A 110 7.33 17.85 1.67
C GLY A 110 6.61 18.91 0.83
N LYS A 111 7.12 20.14 0.72
CA LYS A 111 6.58 21.12 -0.25
C LYS A 111 6.88 20.68 -1.67
N SER A 112 6.01 21.04 -2.62
CA SER A 112 6.26 20.71 -4.02
C SER A 112 7.43 21.50 -4.62
N ASN A 113 8.18 20.86 -5.52
CA ASN A 113 9.35 21.45 -6.19
C ASN A 113 9.28 21.41 -7.73
N GLY A 114 8.09 21.22 -8.29
CA GLY A 114 7.90 21.15 -9.74
C GLY A 114 8.27 19.79 -10.37
N ASN A 115 8.75 18.82 -9.59
CA ASN A 115 8.87 17.41 -10.01
C ASN A 115 9.79 17.19 -11.23
N ALA A 116 10.86 17.99 -11.37
CA ALA A 116 11.75 17.98 -12.53
C ALA A 116 12.35 16.59 -12.84
N ILE A 117 12.44 16.26 -14.14
CA ILE A 117 13.08 15.05 -14.65
C ILE A 117 14.60 15.18 -14.55
N ASN A 118 15.29 14.05 -14.38
CA ASN A 118 16.75 13.97 -14.21
C ASN A 118 17.31 14.57 -12.91
N GLU A 119 16.43 15.04 -12.03
CA GLU A 119 16.77 15.58 -10.73
C GLU A 119 16.38 14.60 -9.63
N TRP A 120 17.06 14.70 -8.49
CA TRP A 120 16.68 14.02 -7.25
C TRP A 120 15.52 14.75 -6.55
N SER A 121 14.46 15.02 -7.31
CA SER A 121 13.32 15.88 -6.95
C SER A 121 12.23 15.18 -6.15
N ASP A 122 12.43 13.91 -5.80
CA ASP A 122 11.52 13.13 -4.96
C ASP A 122 12.18 12.83 -3.60
N ARG A 123 11.39 12.37 -2.62
CA ARG A 123 11.91 11.93 -1.31
C ARG A 123 11.65 10.46 -1.07
N ARG A 124 12.66 9.69 -0.67
CA ARG A 124 12.48 8.36 -0.07
C ARG A 124 12.38 8.51 1.44
N LEU A 125 11.27 8.07 2.01
CA LEU A 125 10.95 8.13 3.43
C LEU A 125 10.85 6.72 4.00
N VAL A 126 11.28 6.57 5.25
CA VAL A 126 10.90 5.44 6.11
C VAL A 126 10.07 6.00 7.26
N LEU A 127 8.78 5.69 7.27
CA LEU A 127 7.85 6.05 8.33
C LEU A 127 7.65 4.86 9.27
N MET A 128 7.80 5.10 10.56
CA MET A 128 7.60 4.11 11.63
C MET A 128 6.71 4.70 12.71
N PHE A 129 6.19 3.86 13.60
CA PHE A 129 5.41 4.29 14.75
C PHE A 129 6.22 4.12 16.04
N ARG A 130 6.29 5.19 16.84
CA ARG A 130 6.91 5.20 18.17
C ARG A 130 5.88 5.71 19.17
N ASN A 131 5.58 4.93 20.20
CA ASN A 131 4.54 5.26 21.18
C ASN A 131 3.20 5.64 20.51
N GLY A 132 2.82 4.91 19.45
CA GLY A 132 1.60 5.18 18.69
C GLY A 132 1.65 6.38 17.74
N GLN A 133 2.76 7.12 17.66
CA GLN A 133 2.88 8.32 16.82
C GLN A 133 3.73 8.08 15.56
N PRO A 134 3.32 8.62 14.40
CA PRO A 134 4.10 8.53 13.16
C PRO A 134 5.40 9.33 13.28
N THR A 135 6.52 8.68 12.99
CA THR A 135 7.87 9.26 13.02
C THR A 135 8.61 8.92 11.73
N ILE A 136 9.24 9.92 11.09
CA ILE A 136 10.13 9.69 9.96
C ILE A 136 11.50 9.26 10.50
N ALA A 137 11.84 7.98 10.33
CA ALA A 137 13.12 7.42 10.72
C ALA A 137 14.23 7.67 9.68
N GLY A 138 13.85 8.03 8.45
CA GLY A 138 14.79 8.41 7.40
C GLY A 138 14.13 9.16 6.26
N ASN A 139 14.85 10.12 5.69
CA ASN A 139 14.39 11.01 4.63
C ASN A 139 15.56 11.33 3.69
N TRP A 140 15.56 10.80 2.46
CA TRP A 140 16.65 10.96 1.49
C TRP A 140 16.14 11.53 0.17
N ALA A 141 16.99 12.32 -0.51
CA ALA A 141 16.73 12.76 -1.88
C ALA A 141 16.67 11.53 -2.79
N ALA A 142 15.72 11.51 -3.72
CA ALA A 142 15.38 10.33 -4.49
C ALA A 142 14.76 10.66 -5.84
N THR A 143 14.53 9.63 -6.63
CA THR A 143 13.74 9.67 -7.86
C THR A 143 12.84 8.43 -7.94
N VAL A 144 11.62 8.60 -8.41
CA VAL A 144 10.74 7.54 -8.92
C VAL A 144 10.66 7.56 -10.45
N LYS A 145 11.43 8.45 -11.09
CA LYS A 145 11.45 8.68 -12.54
C LYS A 145 12.77 8.19 -13.15
N PRO A 146 12.74 7.76 -14.42
CA PRO A 146 13.96 7.50 -15.17
C PRO A 146 14.78 8.79 -15.37
N GLY A 147 16.11 8.64 -15.50
CA GLY A 147 16.98 9.71 -15.94
C GLY A 147 16.90 9.97 -17.45
N LEU A 148 17.50 11.08 -17.91
CA LEU A 148 17.48 11.47 -19.32
C LEU A 148 18.05 10.41 -20.28
N PRO A 149 19.13 9.70 -19.97
CA PRO A 149 19.64 8.63 -20.84
C PRO A 149 18.59 7.56 -21.15
N ALA A 150 17.79 7.18 -20.15
CA ALA A 150 16.74 6.17 -20.32
C ALA A 150 15.55 6.68 -21.15
N ILE A 151 15.20 7.96 -21.00
CA ILE A 151 14.15 8.61 -21.80
C ILE A 151 14.58 8.73 -23.27
N ARG A 152 15.80 9.23 -23.52
CA ARG A 152 16.30 9.48 -24.87
C ARG A 152 16.62 8.18 -25.61
N ASN A 153 17.27 7.24 -24.91
CA ASN A 153 17.76 5.97 -25.43
C ASN A 153 17.26 4.80 -24.55
N PRO A 154 15.95 4.48 -24.59
CA PRO A 154 15.39 3.40 -23.81
C PRO A 154 15.96 2.04 -24.22
N LEU A 155 16.00 1.09 -23.30
CA LEU A 155 16.49 -0.28 -23.56
C LEU A 155 15.66 -1.06 -24.60
N GLY A 156 14.47 -0.58 -24.92
CA GLY A 156 13.61 -1.18 -25.93
C GLY A 156 12.72 -0.15 -26.61
N LYS A 157 12.03 -0.59 -27.67
CA LYS A 157 11.16 0.27 -28.49
C LYS A 157 9.94 0.82 -27.73
N ALA A 158 9.59 0.21 -26.61
CA ALA A 158 8.45 0.62 -25.78
C ALA A 158 8.68 1.93 -25.01
N GLY A 159 9.90 2.48 -24.95
CA GLY A 159 10.15 3.69 -24.16
C GLY A 159 10.49 3.43 -22.69
N ALA A 160 10.91 4.49 -22.00
CA ALA A 160 11.23 4.44 -20.57
C ALA A 160 9.97 4.19 -19.75
N ALA A 161 10.10 3.47 -18.62
CA ALA A 161 8.97 3.24 -17.74
C ALA A 161 8.88 4.32 -16.65
N PHE A 162 7.67 4.77 -16.37
CA PHE A 162 7.31 5.67 -15.29
C PHE A 162 6.31 4.96 -14.39
N ILE A 163 6.65 4.71 -13.13
CA ILE A 163 5.75 4.06 -12.18
C ILE A 163 4.57 4.98 -11.83
N GLU A 164 3.37 4.40 -11.70
CA GLU A 164 2.18 5.14 -11.28
C GLU A 164 2.18 5.34 -9.75
N PRO A 165 1.66 6.47 -9.23
CA PRO A 165 1.32 6.60 -7.81
C PRO A 165 0.43 5.45 -7.34
N GLY A 166 0.65 4.97 -6.12
CA GLY A 166 -0.02 3.77 -5.62
C GLY A 166 0.67 3.13 -4.44
N GLN A 167 0.10 2.06 -3.88
CA GLN A 167 0.74 1.23 -2.87
C GLN A 167 0.93 -0.18 -3.41
N TYR A 168 2.18 -0.65 -3.46
CA TYR A 168 2.53 -1.93 -4.07
C TYR A 168 3.30 -2.81 -3.09
N LYS A 169 2.85 -4.06 -2.92
CA LYS A 169 3.60 -5.11 -2.21
C LYS A 169 4.44 -5.88 -3.22
N ALA A 170 5.62 -5.36 -3.54
CA ALA A 170 6.34 -5.80 -4.72
C ALA A 170 7.86 -5.93 -4.60
N TRP A 171 8.47 -5.75 -3.42
CA TRP A 171 9.94 -5.79 -3.30
C TRP A 171 10.45 -6.66 -2.17
N ARG A 172 11.58 -7.33 -2.39
CA ARG A 172 12.29 -8.16 -1.39
C ARG A 172 13.73 -7.67 -1.23
N VAL A 173 14.31 -7.81 -0.04
CA VAL A 173 15.76 -7.62 0.16
C VAL A 173 16.53 -8.61 -0.70
N ASP A 174 17.37 -8.11 -1.58
CA ASP A 174 18.19 -8.89 -2.50
C ASP A 174 19.31 -8.02 -3.11
N ILE A 175 20.14 -8.56 -4.00
CA ILE A 175 21.17 -7.80 -4.71
C ILE A 175 20.59 -7.17 -5.97
N HIS A 176 20.65 -5.84 -6.05
CA HIS A 176 20.41 -5.11 -7.29
C HIS A 176 21.63 -5.27 -8.21
N ASN A 177 21.46 -5.98 -9.32
CA ASN A 177 22.46 -6.05 -10.40
C ASN A 177 22.08 -5.07 -11.51
N GLY A 178 22.69 -3.89 -11.48
CA GLY A 178 22.44 -2.82 -12.44
C GLY A 178 22.95 -3.15 -13.84
N ILE A 179 22.28 -2.59 -14.84
CA ILE A 179 22.59 -2.81 -16.27
C ILE A 179 24.01 -2.35 -16.68
N PHE A 180 24.66 -1.53 -15.85
CA PHE A 180 26.04 -1.06 -16.05
C PHE A 180 27.05 -1.74 -15.11
N GLY A 181 26.73 -2.94 -14.62
CA GLY A 181 27.64 -3.77 -13.82
C GLY A 181 27.76 -3.38 -12.35
N ARG A 182 26.96 -2.41 -11.87
CA ARG A 182 26.93 -2.07 -10.44
C ARG A 182 26.10 -3.12 -9.69
N SER A 183 26.67 -3.70 -8.65
CA SER A 183 25.96 -4.60 -7.74
C SER A 183 25.96 -4.03 -6.32
N GLU A 184 24.79 -3.93 -5.70
CA GLU A 184 24.62 -3.48 -4.32
C GLU A 184 23.41 -4.13 -3.65
N GLU A 185 23.42 -4.23 -2.31
CA GLU A 185 22.23 -4.68 -1.57
C GLU A 185 21.13 -3.63 -1.70
N GLY A 186 19.92 -4.07 -2.05
CA GLY A 186 18.77 -3.20 -2.22
C GLY A 186 17.44 -3.95 -2.06
N LEU A 187 16.41 -3.40 -2.68
CA LEU A 187 15.08 -4.01 -2.75
C LEU A 187 14.76 -4.39 -4.19
N VAL A 188 14.74 -5.68 -4.50
CA VAL A 188 14.50 -6.19 -5.86
C VAL A 188 13.01 -6.44 -6.09
N GLN A 189 12.52 -6.05 -7.28
CA GLN A 189 11.12 -6.25 -7.64
C GLN A 189 10.80 -7.75 -7.79
N VAL A 190 9.75 -8.20 -7.11
CA VAL A 190 9.27 -9.60 -7.13
C VAL A 190 7.77 -9.72 -7.43
N ALA A 191 7.04 -8.61 -7.55
CA ALA A 191 5.63 -8.61 -7.95
C ALA A 191 5.31 -7.45 -8.91
N PRO A 192 4.20 -7.53 -9.66
CA PRO A 192 3.80 -6.49 -10.59
C PRO A 192 3.56 -5.13 -9.93
N VAL A 193 3.86 -4.07 -10.67
CA VAL A 193 3.49 -2.69 -10.35
C VAL A 193 2.84 -2.06 -11.57
N ASN A 194 2.09 -0.97 -11.37
CA ASN A 194 1.51 -0.22 -12.47
C ASN A 194 2.48 0.84 -12.95
N PHE A 195 2.62 0.96 -14.26
CA PHE A 195 3.53 1.92 -14.90
C PHE A 195 2.98 2.34 -16.26
N ARG A 196 3.51 3.45 -16.77
CA ARG A 196 3.30 3.90 -18.15
C ARG A 196 4.63 3.95 -18.88
N ARG A 197 4.56 3.92 -20.21
CA ARG A 197 5.72 3.87 -21.09
C ARG A 197 5.82 5.17 -21.88
N ASP A 198 6.94 5.86 -21.77
CA ASP A 198 7.22 7.10 -22.52
C ASP A 198 7.61 6.76 -23.97
N VAL A 199 6.60 6.43 -24.77
CA VAL A 199 6.77 6.05 -26.18
C VAL A 199 7.37 7.19 -27.00
N ASN A 200 6.97 8.43 -26.67
CA ASN A 200 7.35 9.65 -27.38
C ASN A 200 8.67 10.27 -26.88
N ARG A 201 9.31 9.68 -25.86
CA ARG A 201 10.64 10.05 -25.34
C ARG A 201 10.75 11.51 -24.91
N ASN A 202 9.65 12.06 -24.40
CA ASN A 202 9.57 13.46 -23.97
C ASN A 202 9.38 13.61 -22.46
N GLY A 203 9.36 12.48 -21.72
CA GLY A 203 9.18 12.43 -20.28
C GLY A 203 7.74 12.64 -19.80
N LYS A 204 6.76 12.68 -20.71
CA LYS A 204 5.35 12.87 -20.39
C LYS A 204 4.57 11.61 -20.75
N VAL A 205 3.92 11.02 -19.75
CA VAL A 205 3.22 9.74 -19.89
C VAL A 205 1.72 9.80 -19.60
N ASP A 206 1.17 10.99 -19.35
CA ASP A 206 -0.23 11.13 -18.90
C ASP A 206 -1.25 10.58 -19.91
N SER A 207 -0.93 10.66 -21.21
CA SER A 207 -1.74 10.12 -22.32
C SER A 207 -1.49 8.63 -22.62
N GLU A 208 -0.46 8.03 -22.03
CA GLU A 208 -0.03 6.67 -22.33
C GLU A 208 -0.84 5.66 -21.50
N PRO A 209 -1.22 4.49 -22.01
CA PRO A 209 -2.01 3.53 -21.24
C PRO A 209 -1.25 3.01 -20.01
N ILE A 210 -1.98 2.81 -18.90
CA ILE A 210 -1.44 2.11 -17.73
C ILE A 210 -1.20 0.64 -18.11
N GLN A 211 -0.01 0.15 -17.79
CA GLN A 211 0.41 -1.23 -17.90
C GLN A 211 0.71 -1.78 -16.50
N SER A 212 0.68 -3.11 -16.36
CA SER A 212 1.05 -3.79 -15.11
C SER A 212 2.03 -4.91 -15.39
N GLY A 213 3.08 -5.04 -14.57
CA GLY A 213 4.07 -6.10 -14.76
C GLY A 213 5.33 -5.98 -13.91
N ILE A 214 6.19 -6.99 -14.03
CA ILE A 214 7.53 -7.02 -13.45
C ILE A 214 8.50 -6.53 -14.53
N ILE A 215 9.14 -5.38 -14.29
CA ILE A 215 10.00 -4.72 -15.28
C ILE A 215 11.39 -4.37 -14.73
N GLY A 216 11.77 -4.95 -13.59
CA GLY A 216 13.07 -4.73 -12.96
C GLY A 216 13.17 -3.40 -12.20
N LEU A 217 12.05 -2.87 -11.72
CA LEU A 217 11.93 -1.63 -10.94
C LEU A 217 12.51 -1.81 -9.52
N ASN A 218 13.82 -1.96 -9.40
CA ASN A 218 14.49 -2.17 -8.11
C ASN A 218 14.56 -0.86 -7.31
N GLN A 219 14.77 -0.94 -5.99
CA GLN A 219 15.11 0.20 -5.14
C GLN A 219 16.56 0.09 -4.67
N HIS A 220 17.36 1.10 -4.99
CA HIS A 220 18.80 1.06 -4.82
C HIS A 220 19.37 2.48 -4.58
N SER A 221 20.69 2.66 -4.64
CA SER A 221 21.33 3.98 -4.50
C SER A 221 21.53 4.70 -5.83
N GLY A 222 21.74 6.00 -5.77
CA GLY A 222 22.16 6.82 -6.90
C GLY A 222 23.67 6.84 -7.12
N SER A 223 24.44 6.11 -6.30
CA SER A 223 25.91 6.19 -6.25
C SER A 223 26.42 7.63 -6.14
N ASP A 224 25.73 8.46 -5.36
CA ASP A 224 26.07 9.86 -5.09
C ASP A 224 26.17 10.72 -6.37
N GLN A 225 25.54 10.30 -7.47
CA GLN A 225 25.49 11.09 -8.70
C GLN A 225 24.77 12.43 -8.48
N LEU A 226 25.26 13.49 -9.13
CA LEU A 226 24.67 14.84 -9.04
C LEU A 226 23.28 14.90 -9.69
N LYS A 227 23.07 14.13 -10.76
CA LYS A 227 21.81 13.98 -11.49
C LYS A 227 21.40 12.51 -11.50
N VAL A 228 20.14 12.24 -11.86
CA VAL A 228 19.65 10.87 -11.96
C VAL A 228 20.36 10.11 -13.09
N ASP A 229 20.48 10.71 -14.27
CA ASP A 229 21.18 10.18 -15.45
C ASP A 229 21.09 8.66 -15.59
N ARG A 230 22.23 7.95 -15.51
CA ARG A 230 22.29 6.50 -15.66
C ARG A 230 22.02 5.75 -14.36
N ALA A 231 21.87 6.45 -13.24
CA ALA A 231 21.56 5.83 -11.97
C ALA A 231 20.19 5.13 -11.99
N SER A 232 19.21 5.64 -12.75
CA SER A 232 17.89 5.00 -12.87
C SER A 232 17.37 4.95 -14.31
N TYR A 233 17.06 3.74 -14.78
CA TYR A 233 16.33 3.47 -16.02
C TYR A 233 14.83 3.22 -15.80
N ALA A 234 14.36 3.47 -14.58
CA ALA A 234 12.97 3.49 -14.08
C ALA A 234 12.97 3.18 -12.58
N CYS A 235 13.99 2.46 -12.09
CA CYS A 235 14.20 2.10 -10.68
C CYS A 235 13.94 3.24 -9.69
N LEU A 236 13.51 2.87 -8.49
CA LEU A 236 13.32 3.82 -7.40
C LEU A 236 14.66 4.06 -6.69
N ALA A 237 15.38 5.11 -7.04
CA ALA A 237 16.72 5.34 -6.52
C ALA A 237 16.74 6.47 -5.48
N ALA A 238 17.51 6.32 -4.40
CA ALA A 238 17.86 7.46 -3.55
C ALA A 238 19.30 7.88 -3.80
N GLN A 239 19.57 9.18 -3.92
CA GLN A 239 20.83 9.73 -4.39
C GLN A 239 22.06 9.11 -3.69
N SER A 240 22.07 9.15 -2.37
CA SER A 240 23.27 8.78 -1.61
C SER A 240 23.47 7.27 -1.46
N GLN A 241 24.67 6.78 -1.78
CA GLN A 241 25.04 5.40 -1.55
C GLN A 241 25.15 5.08 -0.06
N SER A 242 25.80 5.96 0.70
CA SER A 242 25.92 5.78 2.16
C SER A 242 24.56 5.83 2.85
N GLY A 243 23.67 6.73 2.42
CA GLY A 243 22.30 6.81 2.91
C GLY A 243 21.49 5.54 2.59
N HIS A 244 21.74 4.92 1.45
CA HIS A 244 21.11 3.66 1.09
C HIS A 244 21.65 2.47 1.91
N LEU A 245 22.95 2.21 1.86
CA LEU A 245 23.57 1.00 2.40
C LEU A 245 23.69 1.01 3.92
N TYR A 246 23.98 2.16 4.53
CA TYR A 246 24.28 2.25 5.96
C TYR A 246 23.14 2.86 6.79
N LYS A 247 22.06 3.33 6.17
CA LYS A 247 20.90 3.87 6.89
C LYS A 247 19.58 3.22 6.47
N PHE A 248 19.23 3.28 5.19
CA PHE A 248 17.97 2.71 4.69
C PHE A 248 17.91 1.19 4.80
N MET A 249 18.87 0.45 4.25
CA MET A 249 18.87 -1.01 4.28
C MET A 249 18.90 -1.58 5.70
N PRO A 250 19.66 -1.03 6.66
CA PRO A 250 19.58 -1.43 8.06
C PRO A 250 18.18 -1.26 8.68
N LEU A 251 17.49 -0.14 8.41
CA LEU A 251 16.11 0.05 8.87
C LEU A 251 15.15 -0.99 8.29
N VAL A 252 15.25 -1.24 6.98
CA VAL A 252 14.45 -2.27 6.29
C VAL A 252 14.73 -3.66 6.87
N LYS A 253 16.00 -4.02 7.10
CA LYS A 253 16.41 -5.33 7.60
C LYS A 253 16.13 -5.52 9.10
N ALA A 254 15.90 -4.43 9.84
CA ALA A 254 15.47 -4.46 11.23
C ALA A 254 13.97 -4.77 11.37
N ASP A 255 13.18 -4.65 10.29
CA ASP A 255 11.74 -4.90 10.32
C ASP A 255 11.43 -6.32 10.86
N PRO A 256 10.56 -6.44 11.88
CA PRO A 256 10.29 -7.74 12.53
C PRO A 256 9.64 -8.76 11.59
N ARG A 257 8.94 -8.33 10.53
CA ARG A 257 8.35 -9.22 9.54
C ARG A 257 9.42 -9.84 8.65
N TYR A 258 10.43 -9.06 8.27
CA TYR A 258 11.59 -9.55 7.53
C TYR A 258 12.54 -10.40 8.39
N ARG A 259 12.74 -10.04 9.66
CA ARG A 259 13.53 -10.87 10.59
C ARG A 259 12.92 -12.25 10.78
N ARG A 260 11.59 -12.34 10.84
CA ARG A 260 10.86 -13.62 10.93
C ARG A 260 10.85 -14.39 9.60
N ASN A 261 10.79 -13.68 8.48
CA ASN A 261 10.79 -14.29 7.15
C ASN A 261 11.67 -13.50 6.19
N ARG A 262 12.84 -14.05 5.83
CA ARG A 262 13.80 -13.39 4.92
C ARG A 262 13.26 -13.27 3.48
N ALA A 263 12.19 -13.99 3.14
CA ALA A 263 11.45 -13.84 1.88
C ALA A 263 10.33 -12.78 1.95
N PHE A 264 10.24 -12.00 3.03
CA PHE A 264 9.20 -10.98 3.20
C PHE A 264 9.20 -9.96 2.04
N VAL A 265 8.02 -9.78 1.44
CA VAL A 265 7.79 -8.80 0.39
C VAL A 265 7.29 -7.50 1.01
N PHE A 266 8.16 -6.50 0.98
CA PHE A 266 7.89 -5.15 1.43
C PHE A 266 6.87 -4.44 0.55
N THR A 267 6.09 -3.59 1.21
CA THR A 267 5.16 -2.66 0.57
C THR A 267 5.83 -1.30 0.44
N THR A 268 5.76 -0.69 -0.74
CA THR A 268 6.18 0.70 -0.97
C THR A 268 5.00 1.51 -1.49
N THR A 269 4.88 2.72 -0.96
CA THR A 269 3.83 3.67 -1.34
C THR A 269 4.45 4.81 -2.12
N ILE A 270 3.84 5.20 -3.23
CA ILE A 270 4.21 6.37 -4.03
C ILE A 270 3.08 7.38 -3.91
N LEU A 271 3.39 8.50 -3.26
CA LEU A 271 2.52 9.67 -3.09
C LEU A 271 3.04 10.81 -3.94
N ASP A 272 2.16 11.71 -4.35
CA ASP A 272 2.54 13.02 -4.87
C ASP A 272 2.68 14.03 -3.72
N ALA A 273 3.55 15.03 -3.88
CA ALA A 273 3.63 16.16 -2.93
C ALA A 273 2.26 16.84 -2.68
N ARG A 274 1.42 16.91 -3.72
CA ARG A 274 0.05 17.45 -3.64
C ARG A 274 -0.91 16.60 -2.80
N ASP A 275 -0.54 15.38 -2.45
CA ASP A 275 -1.36 14.52 -1.60
C ASP A 275 -1.24 14.88 -0.12
N LEU A 276 -0.23 15.66 0.28
CA LEU A 276 0.05 16.03 1.67
C LEU A 276 -0.92 17.09 2.20
#